data_AF-A0A1F8F8H5-F1
#
_entry.id   AF-A0A1F8F8H5-F1
#
_cell.length_a   1.000
_cell.length_b   1.000
_cell.length_c   1.000
_cell.angle_alpha   90.00
_cell.angle_beta   90.00
_cell.angle_gamma   90.00
#
_symmetry.space_group_name_H-M   'P 1'
#
loop_
_entity.id
_entity.type
_entity.pdbx_description
1 polymer ?
#
loop_
_entity_poly.entity_id
_entity_poly.type
_entity_poly.pdbx_seq_one_letter_code
_entity_poly.pdbx_strand_id
1 'polypeptide(L)' 'MGMGKTALLALFLMLPVLGACTYHERRPSTITLNNGNVIVCPGGLVFDSEVRRVVCYNEDGKVLLKVRWEKVKGYTVE' A
#
# COMPACT_ATOMS: atom_id res chain seq x y z
N MET A 1 -14.19 -25.40 49.04
CA MET A 1 -15.01 -24.22 48.73
C MET A 1 -14.05 -23.03 48.72
N GLY A 2 -13.31 -22.73 47.65
CA GLY A 2 -13.70 -22.64 46.26
C GLY A 2 -13.74 -21.15 45.93
N MET A 3 -12.67 -20.63 45.33
CA MET A 3 -12.68 -19.40 44.52
C MET A 3 -11.28 -19.16 43.95
N GLY A 4 -10.91 -19.98 42.96
CA GLY A 4 -10.04 -19.49 41.91
C GLY A 4 -10.82 -18.44 41.11
N LYS A 5 -10.21 -17.28 40.87
CA LYS A 5 -10.58 -16.28 39.87
C LYS A 5 -9.65 -15.07 40.02
N THR A 6 -8.62 -15.02 39.20
CA THR A 6 -8.06 -13.80 38.58
C THR A 6 -6.89 -14.16 37.66
N ALA A 7 -7.03 -15.27 36.92
CA ALA A 7 -6.38 -15.37 35.62
C ALA A 7 -7.34 -14.72 34.61
N LEU A 8 -6.79 -14.03 33.61
CA LEU A 8 -7.47 -13.29 32.54
C LEU A 8 -7.94 -11.86 32.89
N LEU A 9 -7.01 -10.90 32.93
CA LEU A 9 -7.36 -9.51 32.60
C LEU A 9 -6.25 -8.74 31.89
N ALA A 10 -5.29 -9.43 31.28
CA ALA A 10 -4.20 -8.82 30.50
C ALA A 10 -4.13 -9.30 29.04
N LEU A 11 -5.23 -9.87 28.51
CA LEU A 11 -5.28 -10.38 27.12
C LEU A 11 -6.12 -9.50 26.19
N PHE A 12 -6.16 -8.19 26.43
CA PHE A 12 -6.84 -7.22 25.55
C PHE A 12 -5.91 -6.12 25.02
N LEU A 13 -4.60 -6.35 25.02
CA LEU A 13 -3.61 -5.51 24.30
C LEU A 13 -3.22 -6.09 22.93
N MET A 14 -4.09 -6.93 22.36
CA MET A 14 -4.02 -7.31 20.93
C MET A 14 -4.99 -6.43 20.15
N LEU A 15 -4.83 -5.11 20.24
CA LEU A 15 -5.40 -4.22 19.23
C LEU A 15 -4.77 -4.63 17.90
N PRO A 16 -5.57 -5.06 16.90
CA PRO A 16 -5.03 -5.32 15.59
C PRO A 16 -4.63 -3.95 15.03
N VAL A 17 -3.35 -3.63 15.15
CA VAL A 17 -2.72 -2.65 14.25
C VAL A 17 -2.74 -3.34 12.89
N LEU A 18 -3.91 -3.34 12.24
CA LEU A 18 -4.07 -3.60 10.82
C LEU A 18 -3.27 -2.51 10.14
N GLY A 19 -1.99 -2.81 9.96
CA GLY A 19 -0.96 -1.89 9.55
C GLY A 19 -1.37 -1.22 8.25
N ALA A 20 -1.44 0.10 8.31
CA ALA A 20 -1.22 0.93 7.16
C ALA A 20 0.12 0.55 6.50
N CYS A 21 0.06 -0.20 5.41
CA CYS A 21 1.25 -0.64 4.68
C CYS A 21 1.41 0.24 3.45
N THR A 22 2.46 1.07 3.46
CA THR A 22 2.95 1.66 2.22
C THR A 22 3.85 0.63 1.55
N TYR A 23 3.43 0.13 0.39
CA TYR A 23 4.21 -0.81 -0.41
C TYR A 23 5.02 -0.03 -1.46
N HIS A 24 6.34 -0.20 -1.42
CA HIS A 24 7.26 0.42 -2.36
C HIS A 24 7.78 -0.66 -3.32
N GLU A 25 7.44 -0.53 -4.60
CA GLU A 25 8.06 -1.28 -5.68
C GLU A 25 9.06 -0.36 -6.38
N ARG A 26 10.36 -0.59 -6.19
CA ARG A 26 11.42 0.26 -6.77
C ARG A 26 11.84 -0.17 -8.18
N ARG A 27 11.35 -1.31 -8.67
CA ARG A 27 11.65 -1.79 -10.01
C ARG A 27 10.87 -1.02 -11.07
N PRO A 28 11.43 -0.84 -12.28
CA PRO A 28 10.69 -0.34 -13.42
C PRO A 28 9.34 -1.04 -13.53
N SER A 29 8.29 -0.25 -13.60
CA SER A 29 6.93 -0.74 -13.58
C SER A 29 6.08 0.02 -14.58
N THR A 30 5.02 -0.60 -15.07
CA THR A 30 4.04 0.05 -15.92
C THR A 30 2.68 0.03 -15.25
N ILE A 31 2.01 1.18 -15.18
CA ILE A 31 0.66 1.31 -14.62
C ILE A 31 -0.36 1.54 -15.72
N THR A 32 -1.44 0.76 -15.69
CA THR A 32 -2.58 0.91 -16.59
C THR A 32 -3.75 1.52 -15.82
N LEU A 33 -4.30 2.61 -16.33
CA LEU A 33 -5.45 3.30 -15.75
C LEU A 33 -6.77 2.80 -16.36
N ASN A 34 -7.88 3.03 -15.64
CA ASN A 34 -9.22 2.62 -16.07
C ASN A 34 -9.69 3.30 -17.37
N ASN A 35 -9.12 4.45 -17.73
CA ASN A 35 -9.39 5.13 -18.99
C ASN A 35 -8.56 4.58 -20.17
N GLY A 36 -7.76 3.53 -19.96
CA GLY A 36 -6.90 2.93 -20.97
C GLY A 36 -5.51 3.55 -21.09
N ASN A 37 -5.22 4.62 -20.35
CA ASN A 37 -3.88 5.23 -20.37
C ASN A 37 -2.86 4.31 -19.70
N VAL A 38 -1.69 4.20 -20.31
CA VAL A 38 -0.56 3.43 -19.81
C VAL A 38 0.60 4.37 -19.52
N ILE A 39 1.17 4.28 -18.32
CA ILE A 39 2.28 5.13 -17.89
C ILE A 39 3.42 4.23 -17.43
N VAL A 40 4.63 4.50 -17.93
CA VAL A 40 5.86 3.83 -17.51
C VAL A 40 6.45 4.58 -16.32
N CYS A 41 6.86 3.83 -15.30
CA CYS A 41 7.42 4.29 -14.04
C CYS A 41 8.82 3.68 -13.86
N PRO A 42 9.86 4.25 -14.49
CA PRO A 42 11.22 3.70 -14.42
C PRO A 42 11.80 3.62 -13.00
N GLY A 43 11.44 4.57 -12.13
CA GLY A 43 11.82 4.55 -10.70
C GLY A 43 10.85 3.77 -9.81
N GLY A 44 9.88 3.09 -10.43
CA GLY A 44 8.90 2.25 -9.76
C GLY A 44 7.67 2.99 -9.21
N LEU A 45 6.93 2.26 -8.38
CA LEU A 45 5.61 2.60 -7.88
C LEU A 45 5.58 2.59 -6.35
N VAL A 46 4.81 3.49 -5.77
CA VAL A 46 4.48 3.46 -4.33
C VAL A 46 2.98 3.40 -4.17
N PHE A 47 2.54 2.37 -3.46
CA PHE A 47 1.15 2.12 -3.11
C PHE A 47 0.96 2.49 -1.64
N ASP A 48 0.22 3.57 -1.41
CA ASP A 48 -0.13 4.04 -0.08
C ASP A 48 -1.55 3.55 0.23
N SER A 49 -1.66 2.58 1.15
CA SER A 49 -2.95 2.01 1.54
C SER A 49 -3.78 2.95 2.42
N GLU A 50 -3.15 3.87 3.16
CA GLU A 50 -3.84 4.80 4.06
C GLU A 50 -4.69 5.78 3.25
N VAL A 51 -4.05 6.45 2.28
CA VAL A 51 -4.72 7.45 1.45
C VAL A 51 -5.20 6.89 0.11
N ARG A 52 -5.14 5.56 -0.06
CA ARG A 52 -5.56 4.80 -1.25
C ARG A 52 -5.03 5.42 -2.53
N ARG A 53 -3.70 5.57 -2.61
CA ARG A 53 -3.03 6.30 -3.68
C ARG A 53 -1.87 5.51 -4.26
N VAL A 54 -1.66 5.69 -5.56
CA VAL A 54 -0.49 5.17 -6.27
C VAL A 54 0.33 6.35 -6.80
N VAL A 55 1.64 6.30 -6.58
CA VAL A 55 2.60 7.30 -7.04
C VAL A 55 3.63 6.61 -7.94
N CYS A 56 3.83 7.16 -9.13
CA CYS A 56 4.77 6.70 -10.14
C CYS A 56 5.98 7.64 -10.15
N TYR A 57 7.19 7.06 -10.16
CA TYR A 57 8.44 7.82 -10.16
C TYR A 57 9.27 7.55 -11.42
N ASN A 58 10.06 8.54 -11.84
CA ASN A 58 11.12 8.36 -12.84
C ASN A 58 12.41 7.84 -12.18
N GLU A 59 13.46 7.56 -12.98
CA GLU A 59 14.74 7.04 -12.47
C GLU A 59 15.41 7.95 -11.43
N ASP A 60 15.17 9.27 -11.51
CA ASP A 60 15.68 10.26 -10.55
C ASP A 60 14.85 10.36 -9.26
N GLY A 61 13.78 9.58 -9.12
CA GLY A 61 12.85 9.67 -7.98
C GLY A 61 11.88 10.87 -8.05
N LYS A 62 11.73 11.51 -9.21
CA LYS A 62 10.70 12.55 -9.44
C LYS A 62 9.35 11.91 -9.73
N VAL A 63 8.27 12.54 -9.24
CA VAL A 63 6.91 12.08 -9.46
C VAL A 63 6.48 12.33 -10.90
N LEU A 64 6.12 11.26 -11.62
CA LEU A 64 5.53 11.31 -12.96
C LEU A 64 4.00 11.31 -12.92
N LEU A 65 3.41 10.55 -11.99
CA LEU A 65 1.97 10.45 -11.84
C LEU A 65 1.60 10.25 -10.38
N LYS A 66 0.52 10.91 -9.96
CA LYS A 66 -0.11 10.72 -8.66
C LYS A 66 -1.59 10.49 -8.87
N VAL A 67 -2.06 9.28 -8.55
CA VAL A 67 -3.43 8.88 -8.86
C VAL A 67 -4.06 8.10 -7.71
N ARG A 68 -5.38 8.19 -7.56
CA ARG A 68 -6.10 7.33 -6.60
C ARG A 68 -6.12 5.89 -7.08
N TRP A 69 -6.07 4.96 -6.13
CA TRP A 69 -6.10 3.52 -6.41
C TRP A 69 -7.31 3.13 -7.25
N GLU A 70 -8.49 3.71 -7.01
CA GLU A 70 -9.71 3.40 -7.77
C GLU A 70 -9.64 3.71 -9.28
N LYS A 71 -8.62 4.45 -9.73
CA LYS A 71 -8.39 4.75 -11.16
C LYS A 71 -7.40 3.78 -11.80
N VAL A 72 -6.76 2.92 -11.04
CA VAL A 72 -5.76 1.96 -11.50
C VAL A 72 -6.49 0.67 -11.90
N LYS A 73 -6.31 0.26 -13.16
CA LYS A 73 -6.80 -1.01 -13.68
C LYS A 73 -5.86 -2.16 -13.29
N GLY A 74 -4.56 -1.90 -13.31
CA GLY A 74 -3.52 -2.86 -12.94
C GLY A 74 -2.12 -2.27 -13.11
N TYR A 75 -1.11 -3.04 -12.72
CA TYR A 75 0.30 -2.72 -12.92
C TYR A 75 1.10 -3.98 -13.26
N THR A 76 2.21 -3.79 -13.95
CA THR A 76 3.22 -4.83 -14.22
C THR A 76 4.57 -4.34 -13.71
N VAL A 77 5.38 -5.28 -13.25
CA VAL A 77 6.75 -5.03 -12.77
C VAL A 77 7.68 -5.83 -13.68
N GLU A 78 8.74 -5.19 -14.15
CA GLU A 78 9.77 -5.81 -15.00
C GLU A 78 10.92 -6.42 -14.16
#